data_AF-A0A2V9A6F9-F1
#
_entry.id   AF-A0A2V9A6F9-F1
#
_cell.length_a   1.000
_cell.length_b   1.000
_cell.length_c   1.000
_cell.angle_alpha   90.00
_cell.angle_beta   90.00
_cell.angle_gamma   90.00
#
_symmetry.space_group_name_H-M   'P 1'
#
loop_
_entity.id
_entity.type
_entity.pdbx_description
1 polymer ?
#
loop_
_entity_poly.entity_id
_entity_poly.type
_entity_poly.pdbx_seq_one_letter_code
_entity_poly.pdbx_strand_id
1 'polypeptide(L)'
;MTKIVKNSLSDSRLTAGRKRRLEKLSRRPDSEINTSDIPELTEKFWQNAVRNPFYRPLKQQLTLRLDADIIAWLRRQGRGYQTRANALLREAMLGDLSPNKRKELHDGIAQRRRAT
;
A
#
# COMPACT_ATOMS: atom_id res chain seq x y z
N MET A 1 -17.56 11.98 22.26
CA MET A 1 -18.09 11.16 21.14
C MET A 1 -17.89 11.92 19.84
N THR A 2 -16.89 11.58 19.02
CA THR A 2 -16.68 12.22 17.72
C THR A 2 -17.52 11.52 16.65
N LYS A 3 -18.43 12.25 16.00
CA LYS A 3 -19.19 11.73 14.85
C LYS A 3 -18.28 11.67 13.63
N ILE A 4 -18.11 10.48 13.06
CA ILE A 4 -17.45 10.32 11.76
C ILE A 4 -18.41 10.87 10.69
N VAL A 5 -18.03 11.97 10.06
CA VAL A 5 -18.75 12.56 8.94
C VAL A 5 -18.16 12.01 7.64
N LYS A 6 -18.96 11.28 6.86
CA LYS A 6 -18.59 10.78 5.54
C LYS A 6 -19.11 11.75 4.49
N ASN A 7 -18.22 12.51 3.85
CA ASN A 7 -18.57 13.33 2.69
C ASN A 7 -18.01 12.67 1.44
N SER A 8 -18.88 12.20 0.55
CA SER A 8 -18.49 11.77 -0.79
C SER A 8 -18.64 12.92 -1.79
N LEU A 9 -17.88 12.91 -2.89
CA LEU A 9 -18.04 13.89 -3.97
C LEU A 9 -19.46 13.87 -4.57
N SER A 10 -20.10 12.69 -4.58
CA SER A 10 -21.51 12.51 -4.95
C SER A 10 -22.50 13.18 -3.99
N ASP A 11 -22.19 13.26 -2.68
CA ASP A 11 -23.05 13.93 -1.70
C ASP A 11 -22.94 15.45 -1.75
N SER A 12 -21.87 15.97 -2.35
CA SER A 12 -21.64 17.40 -2.50
C SER A 12 -22.46 17.97 -3.67
N ARG A 13 -23.73 18.29 -3.44
CA ARG A 13 -24.56 19.00 -4.43
C ARG A 13 -23.90 20.34 -4.79
N LEU A 14 -23.44 20.45 -6.03
CA LEU A 14 -22.89 21.70 -6.58
C LEU A 14 -24.03 22.69 -6.82
N THR A 15 -24.20 23.63 -5.90
CA THR A 15 -25.12 24.76 -6.09
C THR A 15 -24.69 25.59 -7.31
N ALA A 16 -25.65 26.27 -7.95
CA ALA A 16 -25.37 27.11 -9.12
C ALA A 16 -24.28 28.16 -8.85
N GLY A 17 -24.26 28.73 -7.63
CA GLY A 17 -23.20 29.65 -7.20
C GLY A 17 -21.81 29.01 -7.12
N ARG A 18 -21.70 27.75 -6.67
CA ARG A 18 -20.42 27.01 -6.65
C ARG A 18 -19.93 26.70 -8.06
N LYS A 19 -20.82 26.31 -8.97
CA LYS A 19 -20.48 26.07 -10.39
C LYS A 19 -19.91 27.33 -11.05
N ARG A 20 -20.59 28.47 -10.91
CA ARG A 20 -20.11 29.77 -11.42
C ARG A 20 -18.74 30.16 -10.85
N ARG A 21 -18.49 29.91 -9.56
CA ARG A 21 -17.18 30.16 -8.94
C ARG A 21 -16.08 29.26 -9.50
N LEU A 22 -16.37 27.98 -9.73
CA LEU A 22 -15.43 27.04 -10.34
C LEU A 22 -15.12 27.42 -11.80
N GLU A 23 -16.13 27.76 -12.59
CA GLU A 23 -15.95 28.25 -13.96
C GLU A 23 -15.11 29.55 -14.01
N LYS A 24 -15.26 30.42 -13.02
CA LYS A 24 -14.42 31.62 -12.90
C LYS A 24 -12.96 31.27 -12.56
N LEU A 25 -12.74 30.30 -11.67
CA LEU A 25 -11.40 29.84 -11.31
C LEU A 25 -10.71 29.09 -12.46
N SER A 26 -11.43 28.27 -13.22
CA SER A 26 -10.87 27.51 -14.34
C SER A 26 -10.46 28.38 -15.53
N ARG A 27 -10.93 29.63 -15.58
CA ARG A 27 -10.57 30.61 -16.61
C ARG A 27 -9.37 31.48 -16.24
N ARG A 28 -8.87 31.40 -14.99
CA ARG A 28 -7.67 32.14 -14.60
C ARG A 28 -6.42 31.46 -15.17
N PRO A 29 -5.43 32.24 -15.63
CA PRO A 29 -4.15 31.69 -16.09
C PRO A 29 -3.31 31.21 -14.90
N ASP A 30 -2.52 30.17 -15.13
CA ASP A 30 -1.65 29.57 -14.10
C ASP A 30 -0.59 30.55 -13.56
N SER A 31 -0.22 31.58 -14.35
CA SER A 31 0.71 32.64 -13.93
C SER A 31 0.20 33.51 -12.78
N GLU A 32 -1.12 33.52 -12.51
CA GLU A 32 -1.70 34.20 -11.35
C GLU A 32 -1.63 33.35 -10.07
N ILE A 33 -1.18 32.08 -10.15
CA ILE A 33 -1.06 31.19 -9.01
C ILE A 33 0.22 31.54 -8.24
N ASN A 34 0.06 32.18 -7.07
CA ASN A 34 1.17 32.43 -6.17
C ASN A 34 1.56 31.14 -5.41
N THR A 35 2.79 30.67 -5.60
CA THR A 35 3.37 29.50 -4.92
C THR A 35 4.51 29.88 -3.97
N SER A 36 4.70 31.16 -3.64
CA SER A 36 5.86 31.65 -2.87
C SER A 36 5.99 31.01 -1.48
N ASP A 37 4.90 30.52 -0.92
CA ASP A 37 4.82 29.84 0.38
C ASP A 37 5.06 28.32 0.30
N ILE A 38 5.08 27.73 -0.90
CA ILE A 38 5.17 26.30 -1.13
C ILE A 38 6.40 26.01 -2.00
N PRO A 39 7.57 25.73 -1.40
CA PRO A 39 8.76 25.40 -2.16
C PRO A 39 8.58 24.08 -2.92
N GLU A 40 9.20 23.97 -4.09
CA GLU A 40 9.16 22.75 -4.90
C GLU A 40 9.81 21.57 -4.15
N LEU A 41 9.17 20.40 -4.24
CA LEU A 41 9.66 19.16 -3.64
C LEU A 41 10.83 18.62 -4.47
N THR A 42 12.05 18.86 -4.02
CA THR A 42 13.28 18.40 -4.69
C THR A 42 13.49 16.88 -4.57
N GLU A 43 14.35 16.32 -5.43
CA GLU A 43 14.74 14.90 -5.36
C GLU A 43 15.27 14.48 -3.98
N LYS A 44 15.98 15.39 -3.28
CA LYS A 44 16.47 15.17 -1.91
C LYS A 44 15.35 14.96 -0.89
N PHE A 45 14.19 15.60 -1.09
CA PHE A 45 13.00 15.37 -0.27
C PHE A 45 12.47 13.94 -0.49
N TRP A 46 12.38 13.51 -1.75
CA TRP A 46 11.87 12.18 -2.10
C TRP A 46 12.78 11.05 -1.65
N GLN A 47 14.09 11.24 -1.69
CA GLN A 47 15.06 10.26 -1.17
C GLN A 47 14.85 9.92 0.32
N ASN A 48 14.38 10.87 1.10
CA ASN A 48 14.12 10.70 2.54
C ASN A 48 12.63 10.55 2.87
N ALA A 49 11.76 10.51 1.85
CA ALA A 49 10.32 10.44 2.06
C ALA A 49 9.94 9.08 2.64
N VAL A 50 9.44 9.09 3.88
CA VAL A 50 8.91 7.88 4.52
C VAL A 50 7.52 7.61 3.97
N ARG A 51 7.27 6.37 3.55
CA ARG A 51 5.93 5.92 3.16
C ARG A 51 4.93 6.24 4.26
N ASN A 52 3.82 6.87 3.89
CA ASN A 52 2.78 7.30 4.81
C ASN A 52 2.49 6.22 5.88
N PRO A 53 2.73 6.49 7.19
CA PRO A 53 2.54 5.51 8.27
C PRO A 53 1.09 5.04 8.39
N PHE A 54 0.15 5.80 7.82
CA PHE A 54 -1.27 5.45 7.79
C PHE A 54 -1.65 4.51 6.64
N TYR A 55 -0.74 4.20 5.72
CA TYR A 55 -1.02 3.23 4.68
C TYR A 55 -1.15 1.82 5.30
N ARG A 56 -2.38 1.32 5.34
CA ARG A 56 -2.70 -0.06 5.72
C ARG A 56 -3.14 -0.81 4.47
N PRO A 57 -2.40 -1.85 4.04
CA PRO A 57 -2.90 -2.74 3.00
C PRO A 57 -4.30 -3.25 3.34
N LEU A 58 -5.20 -3.24 2.36
CA LEU A 58 -6.54 -3.80 2.52
C LEU A 58 -6.40 -5.31 2.76
N LYS A 59 -6.83 -5.77 3.94
CA LYS A 59 -6.88 -7.20 4.23
C LYS A 59 -8.13 -7.77 3.56
N GLN A 60 -7.94 -8.77 2.70
CA GLN A 60 -9.05 -9.53 2.13
C GLN A 60 -9.36 -10.73 3.04
N GLN A 61 -10.63 -10.89 3.41
CA GLN A 61 -11.08 -12.04 4.18
C GLN A 61 -11.23 -13.24 3.23
N LEU A 62 -10.39 -14.25 3.45
CA LEU A 62 -10.43 -15.52 2.73
C LEU A 62 -10.72 -16.65 3.72
N THR A 63 -11.53 -17.63 3.31
CA THR A 63 -11.71 -18.88 4.05
C THR A 63 -10.62 -19.88 3.61
N LEU A 64 -9.55 -19.98 4.39
CA LEU A 64 -8.45 -20.94 4.18
C LEU A 64 -8.40 -21.95 5.33
N ARG A 65 -8.11 -23.21 5.01
CA ARG A 65 -7.80 -24.23 6.01
C ARG A 65 -6.28 -24.33 6.17
N LEU A 66 -5.82 -24.35 7.41
CA LEU A 66 -4.42 -24.57 7.79
C LEU A 66 -4.38 -25.77 8.73
N ASP A 67 -3.27 -26.49 8.72
CA ASP A 67 -3.08 -27.65 9.59
C ASP A 67 -3.11 -27.26 11.07
N ALA A 68 -3.55 -28.20 11.90
CA ALA A 68 -3.80 -27.96 13.32
C ALA A 68 -2.51 -27.61 14.10
N ASP A 69 -1.39 -28.22 13.72
CA ASP A 69 -0.06 -27.98 14.27
C ASP A 69 0.47 -26.58 13.92
N ILE A 70 0.26 -26.12 12.68
CA ILE A 70 0.60 -24.75 12.25
C ILE A 70 -0.20 -23.74 13.06
N ILE A 71 -1.50 -23.99 13.26
CA ILE A 71 -2.35 -23.12 14.09
C ILE A 71 -1.87 -23.12 15.55
N ALA A 72 -1.54 -24.29 16.10
CA ALA A 72 -1.02 -24.41 17.46
C ALA A 72 0.30 -23.66 17.64
N TRP A 73 1.24 -23.82 16.70
CA TRP A 73 2.52 -23.11 16.69
C TRP A 73 2.34 -21.59 16.61
N LEU A 74 1.50 -21.11 15.70
CA LEU A 74 1.20 -19.68 15.55
C LEU A 74 0.54 -19.09 16.82
N ARG A 75 -0.27 -19.87 17.53
CA ARG A 75 -0.95 -19.46 18.77
C ARG A 75 -0.06 -19.51 20.01
N ARG A 76 1.08 -20.21 19.97
CA ARG A 76 2.03 -20.33 21.11
C ARG A 76 2.47 -18.98 21.69
N GLN A 77 2.57 -17.95 20.85
CA GLN A 77 2.94 -16.58 21.25
C GLN A 77 1.75 -15.69 21.68
N GLY A 78 0.58 -16.29 21.94
CA GLY A 78 -0.61 -15.57 22.41
C GLY A 78 -1.39 -14.86 21.31
N ARG A 79 -2.08 -13.75 21.66
CA ARG A 79 -2.97 -13.01 20.75
C ARG A 79 -2.22 -12.52 19.50
N GLY A 80 -2.92 -12.41 18.37
CA GLY A 80 -2.38 -11.85 17.13
C GLY A 80 -1.79 -12.86 16.13
N TYR A 81 -2.10 -14.14 16.27
CA TYR A 81 -1.63 -15.20 15.36
C TYR A 81 -1.94 -14.93 13.89
N GLN A 82 -3.09 -14.32 13.57
CA GLN A 82 -3.46 -13.94 12.19
C GLN A 82 -2.52 -12.86 11.61
N THR A 83 -2.12 -11.89 12.43
CA THR A 83 -1.15 -10.86 12.00
C THR A 83 0.22 -11.48 11.74
N ARG A 84 0.65 -12.43 12.59
CA ARG A 84 1.90 -13.18 12.39
C ARG A 84 1.86 -14.06 11.14
N ALA A 85 0.76 -14.78 10.93
CA ALA A 85 0.56 -15.59 9.72
C ALA A 85 0.66 -14.72 8.46
N ASN A 86 -0.02 -13.57 8.44
CA ASN A 86 0.05 -12.66 7.31
C ASN A 86 1.44 -12.04 7.11
N ALA A 87 2.21 -11.81 8.18
CA ALA A 87 3.59 -11.33 8.07
C ALA A 87 4.51 -12.40 7.44
N LEU A 88 4.39 -13.66 7.89
CA LEU A 88 5.15 -14.79 7.34
C LEU A 88 4.85 -15.01 5.86
N LEU A 89 3.57 -14.98 5.47
CA LEU A 89 3.16 -15.08 4.07
C LEU A 89 3.72 -13.93 3.22
N ARG A 90 3.77 -12.72 3.77
CA ARG A 90 4.35 -11.57 3.08
C ARG A 90 5.85 -11.72 2.87
N GLU A 91 6.58 -12.20 3.88
CA GLU A 91 8.02 -12.46 3.79
C GLU A 91 8.31 -13.52 2.72
N ALA A 92 7.57 -14.63 2.73
CA ALA A 92 7.69 -15.68 1.71
C ALA A 92 7.41 -15.14 0.30
N MET A 93 6.34 -14.35 0.14
CA MET A 93 5.98 -13.71 -1.13
C MET A 93 7.06 -12.75 -1.64
N LEU A 94 7.60 -11.88 -0.77
CA LEU A 94 8.66 -10.94 -1.15
C LEU A 94 9.96 -11.68 -1.51
N GLY A 95 10.27 -12.77 -0.81
CA GLY A 95 11.40 -13.64 -1.13
C GLY A 95 11.27 -14.25 -2.52
N ASP A 96 10.09 -14.73 -2.90
CA ASP A 96 9.82 -15.29 -4.24
C ASP A 96 9.89 -14.23 -5.35
N LEU A 97 9.38 -13.02 -5.09
CA LEU A 97 9.39 -11.93 -6.05
C LEU A 97 10.78 -11.31 -6.27
N SER A 98 11.74 -11.58 -5.39
CA SER A 98 13.10 -11.06 -5.56
C SER A 98 13.81 -11.74 -6.75
N PRO A 99 14.22 -10.98 -7.79
CA PRO A 99 14.70 -11.55 -9.06
C PRO A 99 16.02 -12.34 -8.92
N ASN A 100 16.82 -12.07 -7.89
CA ASN A 100 18.08 -12.79 -7.64
C ASN A 100 17.84 -14.24 -7.19
N LYS A 101 16.80 -14.53 -6.42
CA LYS A 101 16.54 -15.88 -5.90
C LYS A 101 15.96 -16.82 -6.96
N ARG A 102 15.21 -16.28 -7.93
CA ARG A 102 14.66 -17.03 -9.06
C ARG A 102 15.76 -17.57 -10.00
N LYS A 103 16.85 -16.81 -10.19
CA LYS A 103 18.02 -17.28 -10.96
C LYS A 103 18.74 -18.41 -10.25
N GLU A 104 19.01 -18.28 -8.95
CA GLU A 104 19.68 -19.30 -8.15
C GLU A 104 18.93 -20.65 -8.09
N LEU A 105 17.59 -20.62 -7.95
CA LEU A 105 16.79 -21.85 -8.01
C LEU A 105 16.82 -22.50 -9.40
N HIS A 106 16.79 -21.71 -10.47
CA HIS A 106 16.81 -22.24 -11.83
C HIS A 106 18.20 -22.84 -12.19
N ASP A 107 19.27 -22.16 -11.79
CA ASP A 107 20.66 -22.60 -12.02
C ASP A 107 21.03 -23.84 -11.17
N GLY A 108 20.54 -23.93 -9.93
CA GLY A 108 20.74 -25.11 -9.08
C GLY A 108 20.02 -26.38 -9.56
N ILE A 109 18.84 -26.22 -10.20
CA ILE A 109 18.11 -27.35 -10.83
C ILE A 109 18.82 -27.80 -12.11
N ALA A 110 19.41 -26.88 -12.88
CA ALA A 110 20.18 -27.20 -14.08
C ALA A 110 21.48 -27.98 -13.78
N GLN A 111 22.11 -27.72 -12.63
CA GLN A 111 23.32 -28.44 -12.21
C GLN A 111 23.04 -29.88 -11.75
N ARG A 112 21.88 -30.15 -11.11
CA ARG A 112 21.52 -31.50 -10.65
C ARG A 112 21.08 -32.45 -11.76
N ARG A 113 20.61 -31.92 -12.90
CA ARG A 113 20.23 -32.74 -14.08
C ARG A 113 21.40 -33.11 -14.99
N ARG A 114 22.59 -32.52 -14.78
CA ARG A 114 23.83 -32.84 -15.51
C ARG A 114 24.75 -33.83 -14.77
N ALA A 115 24.38 -34.20 -13.54
CA ALA A 115 25.16 -35.08 -12.67
C ALA A 115 24.55 -36.49 -12.51
N THR A 116 23.59 -36.84 -13.36
CA THR A 116 23.02 -38.19 -13.53
C THR A 116 23.18 -38.58 -14.99
#